data_AF-A0A3G6J3U0-F1
#
_entry.id   AF-A0A3G6J3U0-F1
#
_cell.length_a   1.000
_cell.length_b   1.000
_cell.length_c   1.000
_cell.angle_alpha   90.00
_cell.angle_beta   90.00
_cell.angle_gamma   90.00
#
_symmetry.space_group_name_H-M   'P 1'
#
loop_
_entity.id
_entity.type
_entity.pdbx_description
1 polymer ?
#
loop_
_entity_poly.entity_id
_entity_poly.type
_entity_poly.pdbx_seq_one_letter_code
_entity_poly.pdbx_strand_id
1 'polypeptide(L)'
;MRTARVLVASTRAAAGTYQDTTGPLLVQWLREQGFETSDPLVVADREVRGGVEKLLGADVVITTGGTGISPDDQTVEAVQKYIDRPMPGVMHAIWEHGLRNTKFAVLSRGVAGMAGRTFVCTLPGSHGGVKDGMAVLEPLLGAIVDTAAGQAHEGHDPAYVKAQAGIIDAFITDHPIDAGKARELTATRAMGAVVTFDGVVRDHDGGEPVADLTYTAHPNAAGVMRAVVERIASQHPNTRIFAVHRTGALQIGDTAFLVVAAAAHRHDAFYAAMAVADAVKAEVPIWKEQHLSDGRTQWVGIE
;
A
#
# COMPACT_ATOMS: atom_id res chain seq x y z
N MET A 1 0.98 -12.17 10.40
CA MET A 1 -0.43 -12.59 10.39
C MET A 1 -1.24 -11.48 11.04
N ARG A 2 -2.38 -11.08 10.48
CA ARG A 2 -3.23 -10.01 11.07
C ARG A 2 -3.98 -10.57 12.28
N THR A 3 -4.11 -9.78 13.33
CA THR A 3 -4.71 -10.17 14.62
C THR A 3 -5.99 -9.40 14.88
N ALA A 4 -7.00 -10.08 15.41
CA ALA A 4 -8.21 -9.41 15.87
C ALA A 4 -8.61 -9.90 17.26
N ARG A 5 -9.34 -9.05 18.00
CA ARG A 5 -9.84 -9.34 19.35
C ARG A 5 -11.28 -8.89 19.50
N VAL A 6 -12.05 -9.66 20.27
CA VAL A 6 -13.45 -9.39 20.56
C VAL A 6 -13.66 -9.21 22.05
N LEU A 7 -14.38 -8.16 22.43
CA LEU A 7 -14.85 -7.94 23.79
C LEU A 7 -16.37 -7.98 23.84
N VAL A 8 -16.92 -8.68 24.83
CA VAL A 8 -18.35 -8.68 25.13
C VAL A 8 -18.58 -7.96 26.45
N ALA A 9 -19.28 -6.83 26.40
CA ALA A 9 -19.73 -6.09 27.58
C ALA A 9 -21.13 -6.58 27.98
N SER A 10 -21.20 -7.42 29.01
CA SER A 10 -22.46 -7.94 29.53
C SER A 10 -22.29 -8.45 30.95
N THR A 11 -22.86 -7.73 31.91
CA THR A 11 -22.87 -8.13 33.33
C THR A 11 -23.48 -9.53 33.54
N ARG A 12 -24.54 -9.88 32.80
CA ARG A 12 -25.18 -11.20 32.90
C ARG A 12 -24.30 -12.32 32.35
N ALA A 13 -23.62 -12.07 31.23
CA ALA A 13 -22.70 -13.04 30.63
C ALA A 13 -21.48 -13.27 31.51
N ALA A 14 -20.89 -12.19 32.03
CA ALA A 14 -19.76 -12.26 32.96
C ALA A 14 -20.13 -13.01 34.26
N ALA A 15 -21.38 -12.88 34.73
CA ALA A 15 -21.88 -13.62 35.88
C ALA A 15 -22.29 -15.08 35.58
N GLY A 16 -22.20 -15.54 34.33
CA GLY A 16 -22.60 -16.90 33.92
C GLY A 16 -24.11 -17.16 33.94
N THR A 17 -24.93 -16.11 34.09
CA THR A 17 -26.41 -16.20 34.14
C THR A 17 -27.06 -16.12 32.76
N TYR A 18 -26.27 -15.82 31.74
CA TYR A 18 -26.66 -15.74 30.34
C TYR A 18 -25.50 -16.24 29.49
N GLN A 19 -25.77 -17.14 28.54
CA GLN A 19 -24.75 -17.55 27.58
C GLN A 19 -24.69 -16.54 26.45
N ASP A 20 -23.55 -15.87 26.32
CA ASP A 20 -23.32 -14.98 25.19
C ASP A 20 -23.16 -15.76 23.88
N THR A 21 -23.78 -15.23 22.83
CA THR A 21 -23.72 -15.80 21.49
C THR A 21 -23.17 -14.81 20.45
N THR A 22 -23.05 -13.52 20.77
CA THR A 22 -22.53 -12.52 19.82
C THR A 22 -21.01 -12.53 19.74
N GLY A 23 -20.32 -12.74 20.87
CA GLY A 23 -18.87 -12.87 20.93
C GLY A 23 -18.35 -14.02 20.07
N PRO A 24 -18.85 -15.27 20.24
CA PRO A 24 -18.46 -16.39 19.40
C PRO A 24 -18.74 -16.16 17.90
N LEU A 25 -19.86 -15.52 17.57
CA LEU A 25 -20.21 -15.15 16.19
C LEU A 25 -19.18 -14.19 15.58
N LEU A 26 -18.80 -13.13 16.30
CA LEU A 26 -17.80 -12.17 15.84
C LEU A 26 -16.42 -12.81 15.68
N VAL A 27 -16.03 -13.70 16.62
CA VAL A 27 -14.75 -14.42 16.53
C VAL A 27 -14.71 -15.33 15.32
N GLN A 28 -15.79 -16.09 15.06
CA GLN A 28 -15.88 -16.91 13.87
C GLN A 28 -15.75 -16.08 12.59
N TRP A 29 -16.53 -15.00 12.48
CA TRP A 29 -16.48 -14.13 11.32
C TRP A 29 -15.10 -13.50 11.10
N LEU A 30 -14.43 -13.00 12.14
CA LEU A 30 -13.07 -12.45 12.02
C LEU A 30 -12.06 -13.51 11.53
N ARG A 31 -12.19 -14.76 11.96
CA ARG A 31 -11.37 -15.87 11.45
C ARG A 31 -11.64 -16.14 9.97
N GLU A 32 -12.89 -16.08 9.53
CA GLU A 32 -13.28 -16.20 8.12
C GLU A 32 -12.71 -15.05 7.27
N GLN A 33 -12.56 -13.86 7.84
CA GLN A 33 -11.87 -12.72 7.22
C GLN A 33 -10.32 -12.83 7.24
N GLY A 34 -9.77 -13.94 7.76
CA GLY A 34 -8.33 -14.21 7.78
C GLY A 34 -7.57 -13.65 8.98
N PHE A 35 -8.25 -13.21 10.04
CA PHE A 35 -7.61 -12.72 11.26
C PHE A 35 -7.36 -13.83 12.29
N GLU A 36 -6.17 -13.83 12.89
CA GLU A 36 -5.89 -14.61 14.09
C GLU A 36 -6.66 -14.03 15.28
N THR A 37 -7.70 -14.76 15.70
CA THR A 37 -8.65 -14.28 16.70
C THR A 37 -8.83 -15.32 17.80
N SER A 38 -8.50 -14.96 19.04
CA SER A 38 -8.76 -15.78 20.23
C SER A 38 -10.25 -15.77 20.60
N ASP A 39 -10.63 -16.59 21.57
CA ASP A 39 -11.99 -16.57 22.14
C ASP A 39 -12.33 -15.17 22.71
N PRO A 40 -13.63 -14.80 22.74
CA PRO A 40 -14.03 -13.46 23.14
C PRO A 40 -13.75 -13.22 24.63
N LEU A 41 -13.28 -12.00 24.95
CA LEU A 41 -13.15 -11.55 26.33
C LEU A 41 -14.50 -11.05 26.83
N VAL A 42 -15.15 -11.80 27.71
CA VAL A 42 -16.42 -11.40 28.35
C VAL A 42 -16.13 -10.66 29.65
N VAL A 43 -16.71 -9.47 29.82
CA VAL A 43 -16.56 -8.63 31.01
C VAL A 43 -17.90 -8.04 31.45
N ALA A 44 -18.02 -7.73 32.75
CA ALA A 44 -19.14 -6.95 33.22
C ALA A 44 -19.05 -5.50 32.70
N ASP A 45 -20.19 -4.81 32.59
CA ASP A 45 -20.26 -3.47 32.01
C ASP A 45 -19.33 -2.47 32.72
N ARG A 46 -19.24 -2.57 34.05
CA ARG A 46 -18.33 -1.76 34.89
C ARG A 46 -16.84 -2.01 34.65
N GLU A 47 -16.48 -3.15 34.05
CA GLU A 47 -15.09 -3.58 33.82
C GLU A 47 -14.64 -3.37 32.37
N VAL A 48 -15.53 -2.86 31.51
CA VAL A 48 -15.29 -2.72 30.07
C VAL A 48 -14.03 -1.92 29.76
N ARG A 49 -13.73 -0.90 30.57
CA ARG A 49 -12.52 -0.08 30.46
C ARG A 49 -11.24 -0.91 30.54
N GLY A 50 -11.10 -1.70 31.59
CA GLY A 50 -9.92 -2.56 31.78
C GLY A 50 -9.89 -3.72 30.78
N GLY A 51 -11.07 -4.14 30.27
CA GLY A 51 -11.16 -5.11 29.18
C GLY A 51 -10.61 -4.58 27.87
N VAL A 52 -11.02 -3.38 27.44
CA VAL A 52 -10.54 -2.74 26.19
C VAL A 52 -9.02 -2.56 26.23
N GLU A 53 -8.48 -2.09 27.36
CA GLU A 53 -7.03 -1.90 27.55
C GLU A 53 -6.21 -3.16 27.28
N LYS A 54 -6.73 -4.34 27.65
CA LYS A 54 -6.05 -5.64 27.42
C LYS A 54 -6.03 -6.07 25.96
N LEU A 55 -6.93 -5.52 25.13
CA LEU A 55 -7.09 -5.93 23.73
C LEU A 55 -6.42 -4.98 22.75
N LEU A 56 -6.05 -3.77 23.19
CA LEU A 56 -5.26 -2.83 22.40
C LEU A 56 -3.91 -3.45 22.01
N GLY A 57 -3.44 -3.13 20.81
CA GLY A 57 -2.24 -3.73 20.21
C GLY A 57 -2.54 -4.83 19.19
N ALA A 58 -3.78 -5.31 19.10
CA ALA A 58 -4.24 -6.07 17.94
C ALA A 58 -4.44 -5.16 16.71
N ASP A 59 -4.55 -5.72 15.51
CA ASP A 59 -4.86 -4.91 14.32
C ASP A 59 -6.33 -4.45 14.31
N VAL A 60 -7.23 -5.28 14.84
CA VAL A 60 -8.67 -5.00 14.95
C VAL A 60 -9.19 -5.34 16.36
N VAL A 61 -9.97 -4.44 16.95
CA VAL A 61 -10.72 -4.68 18.19
C VAL A 61 -12.19 -4.37 17.94
N ILE A 62 -13.06 -5.36 18.15
CA ILE A 62 -14.52 -5.19 18.09
C ILE A 62 -15.11 -5.44 19.46
N THR A 63 -15.90 -4.49 19.96
CA THR A 63 -16.68 -4.69 21.19
C THR A 63 -18.14 -4.89 20.85
N THR A 64 -18.87 -5.72 21.61
CA THR A 64 -20.33 -5.85 21.51
C THR A 64 -20.98 -5.66 22.88
N GLY A 65 -22.06 -4.88 22.93
CA GLY A 65 -22.78 -4.54 24.17
C GLY A 65 -22.31 -3.23 24.79
N GLY A 66 -23.13 -2.68 25.70
CA GLY A 66 -22.82 -1.43 26.42
C GLY A 66 -22.84 -0.15 25.58
N THR A 67 -23.52 -0.15 24.41
CA THR A 67 -23.58 1.01 23.48
C THR A 67 -24.92 1.74 23.48
N GLY A 68 -25.89 1.31 24.28
CA GLY A 68 -27.21 1.94 24.37
C GLY A 68 -27.24 3.21 25.22
N ILE A 69 -28.41 3.57 25.71
CA ILE A 69 -28.66 4.75 26.55
C ILE A 69 -28.91 4.40 28.02
N SER A 70 -28.75 3.13 28.41
CA SER A 70 -28.89 2.70 29.79
C SER A 70 -27.79 3.32 30.66
N PRO A 71 -28.02 3.59 31.96
CA PRO A 71 -26.98 4.08 32.86
C PRO A 71 -25.72 3.20 32.94
N ASP A 72 -25.87 1.90 32.66
CA ASP A 72 -24.77 0.93 32.67
C ASP A 72 -24.02 0.84 31.32
N ASP A 73 -24.54 1.46 30.24
CA ASP A 73 -23.91 1.43 28.92
C ASP A 73 -22.67 2.34 28.90
N GLN A 74 -21.49 1.78 29.14
CA GLN A 74 -20.21 2.53 29.25
C GLN A 74 -19.17 2.16 28.19
N THR A 75 -19.47 1.25 27.26
CA THR A 75 -18.50 0.77 26.26
C THR A 75 -18.00 1.89 25.37
N VAL A 76 -18.89 2.81 24.98
CA VAL A 76 -18.55 3.93 24.10
C VAL A 76 -17.54 4.85 24.74
N GLU A 77 -17.79 5.28 25.98
CA GLU A 77 -16.90 6.15 26.76
C GLU A 77 -15.55 5.46 27.04
N ALA A 78 -15.57 4.15 27.27
CA ALA A 78 -14.37 3.36 27.51
C ALA A 78 -13.48 3.23 26.27
N VAL A 79 -14.07 3.13 25.08
CA VAL A 79 -13.36 3.01 23.81
C VAL A 79 -12.92 4.37 23.26
N GLN A 80 -13.80 5.38 23.32
CA GLN A 80 -13.59 6.68 22.68
C GLN A 80 -12.30 7.37 23.13
N LYS A 81 -11.88 7.18 24.39
CA LYS A 81 -10.63 7.75 24.93
C LYS A 81 -9.34 7.26 24.24
N TYR A 82 -9.40 6.14 23.51
CA TYR A 82 -8.26 5.59 22.78
C TYR A 82 -8.21 5.98 21.31
N ILE A 83 -9.33 6.47 20.77
CA ILE A 83 -9.42 6.79 19.36
C ILE A 83 -8.72 8.13 19.10
N ASP A 84 -7.58 8.09 18.40
CA ASP A 84 -6.86 9.30 17.94
C ASP A 84 -7.38 9.80 16.58
N ARG A 85 -7.92 8.90 15.74
CA ARG A 85 -8.50 9.24 14.44
C ARG A 85 -9.90 8.68 14.34
N PRO A 86 -10.93 9.47 14.68
CA PRO A 86 -12.32 9.06 14.58
C PRO A 86 -12.73 8.74 13.14
N MET A 87 -13.56 7.71 12.97
CA MET A 87 -14.13 7.30 11.70
C MET A 87 -15.67 7.27 11.78
N PRO A 88 -16.34 8.41 11.99
CA PRO A 88 -17.79 8.46 12.18
C PRO A 88 -18.58 7.92 10.99
N GLY A 89 -18.02 7.99 9.77
CA GLY A 89 -18.64 7.44 8.56
C GLY A 89 -18.91 5.93 8.64
N VAL A 90 -18.08 5.16 9.35
CA VAL A 90 -18.31 3.73 9.58
C VAL A 90 -19.57 3.51 10.41
N MET A 91 -19.72 4.27 11.50
CA MET A 91 -20.92 4.18 12.36
C MET A 91 -22.17 4.66 11.63
N HIS A 92 -22.06 5.71 10.82
CA HIS A 92 -23.18 6.16 9.99
C HIS A 92 -23.65 5.05 9.03
N ALA A 93 -22.73 4.35 8.38
CA ALA A 93 -23.07 3.23 7.50
C ALA A 93 -23.71 2.07 8.27
N ILE A 94 -23.23 1.74 9.48
CA ILE A 94 -23.84 0.72 10.34
C ILE A 94 -25.26 1.11 10.74
N TRP A 95 -25.48 2.36 11.17
CA TRP A 95 -26.83 2.84 11.51
C TRP A 95 -27.75 2.86 10.30
N GLU A 96 -27.28 3.32 9.13
CA GLU A 96 -28.06 3.31 7.90
C GLU A 96 -28.45 1.89 7.48
N HIS A 97 -27.52 0.94 7.57
CA HIS A 97 -27.79 -0.47 7.30
C HIS A 97 -28.82 -1.03 8.29
N GLY A 98 -28.61 -0.82 9.59
CA GLY A 98 -29.50 -1.30 10.64
C GLY A 98 -30.90 -0.68 10.60
N LEU A 99 -31.04 0.58 10.15
CA LEU A 99 -32.33 1.25 9.97
C LEU A 99 -33.24 0.56 8.95
N ARG A 100 -32.67 -0.23 8.03
CA ARG A 100 -33.45 -1.06 7.09
C ARG A 100 -34.16 -2.22 7.81
N ASN A 101 -33.63 -2.63 8.96
CA ASN A 101 -34.12 -3.76 9.75
C ASN A 101 -34.90 -3.31 11.00
N THR A 102 -34.49 -2.20 11.63
CA THR A 102 -35.13 -1.68 12.85
C THR A 102 -34.94 -0.18 13.03
N LYS A 103 -36.04 0.51 13.37
CA LYS A 103 -36.01 1.94 13.73
C LYS A 103 -35.18 2.26 14.98
N PHE A 104 -34.84 1.25 15.78
CA PHE A 104 -34.06 1.42 17.01
C PHE A 104 -32.54 1.44 16.77
N ALA A 105 -32.06 1.17 15.55
CA ALA A 105 -30.64 1.13 15.23
C ALA A 105 -29.91 2.42 15.63
N VAL A 106 -30.57 3.57 15.45
CA VAL A 106 -30.04 4.91 15.77
C VAL A 106 -29.91 5.21 17.27
N LEU A 107 -30.43 4.35 18.15
CA LEU A 107 -30.23 4.52 19.60
C LEU A 107 -28.84 4.05 20.06
N SER A 108 -28.13 3.26 19.25
CA SER A 108 -26.76 2.86 19.55
C SER A 108 -25.84 4.08 19.42
N ARG A 109 -25.09 4.39 20.48
CA ARG A 109 -24.10 5.48 20.54
C ARG A 109 -22.73 5.06 20.03
N GLY A 110 -22.66 3.95 19.28
CA GLY A 110 -21.40 3.32 18.94
C GLY A 110 -20.39 4.25 18.25
N VAL A 111 -19.11 3.94 18.43
CA VAL A 111 -17.97 4.66 17.85
C VAL A 111 -17.07 3.72 17.07
N ALA A 112 -16.40 4.27 16.06
CA ALA A 112 -15.36 3.59 15.30
C ALA A 112 -14.20 4.55 15.01
N GLY A 113 -12.98 4.03 14.93
CA GLY A 113 -11.80 4.81 14.60
C GLY A 113 -10.49 4.09 14.87
N MET A 114 -9.38 4.77 14.65
CA MET A 114 -8.04 4.24 14.92
C MET A 114 -7.56 4.63 16.32
N ALA A 115 -7.01 3.64 17.02
CA ALA A 115 -6.22 3.79 18.24
C ALA A 115 -4.78 3.35 17.93
N GLY A 116 -3.91 4.30 17.59
CA GLY A 116 -2.62 4.03 16.97
C GLY A 116 -2.80 3.24 15.68
N ARG A 117 -2.31 2.01 15.64
CA ARG A 117 -2.46 1.11 14.48
C ARG A 117 -3.68 0.19 14.57
N THR A 118 -4.38 0.18 15.70
CA THR A 118 -5.52 -0.68 15.95
C THR A 118 -6.80 -0.02 15.44
N PHE A 119 -7.54 -0.67 14.55
CA PHE A 119 -8.91 -0.28 14.26
C PHE A 119 -9.83 -0.75 15.38
N VAL A 120 -10.63 0.16 15.94
CA VAL A 120 -11.59 -0.15 17.01
C VAL A 120 -13.00 0.19 16.55
N CYS A 121 -13.97 -0.70 16.79
CA CYS A 121 -15.39 -0.47 16.50
C CYS A 121 -16.28 -1.06 17.59
N THR A 122 -17.28 -0.29 18.04
CA THR A 122 -18.27 -0.76 19.00
C THR A 122 -19.59 -1.10 18.31
N LEU A 123 -20.06 -2.33 18.48
CA LEU A 123 -21.32 -2.84 17.96
C LEU A 123 -22.38 -3.01 19.06
N PRO A 124 -23.67 -2.96 18.72
CA PRO A 124 -24.74 -3.29 19.67
C PRO A 124 -24.59 -4.69 20.26
N GLY A 125 -25.22 -4.92 21.43
CA GLY A 125 -25.26 -6.24 22.09
C GLY A 125 -26.26 -7.23 21.48
N SER A 126 -27.02 -6.82 20.47
CA SER A 126 -28.03 -7.68 19.83
C SER A 126 -27.44 -8.43 18.63
N HIS A 127 -27.94 -9.63 18.36
CA HIS A 127 -27.55 -10.40 17.17
C HIS A 127 -27.75 -9.63 15.86
N GLY A 128 -28.87 -8.92 15.73
CA GLY A 128 -29.14 -8.09 14.55
C GLY A 128 -28.10 -6.99 14.38
N GLY A 129 -27.83 -6.22 15.44
CA GLY A 129 -26.85 -5.13 15.37
C GLY A 129 -25.42 -5.59 15.11
N VAL A 130 -25.05 -6.78 15.60
CA VAL A 130 -23.75 -7.40 15.27
C VAL A 130 -23.69 -7.79 13.80
N LYS A 131 -24.74 -8.43 13.26
CA LYS A 131 -24.80 -8.79 11.83
C LYS A 131 -24.79 -7.56 10.92
N ASP A 132 -25.52 -6.50 11.28
CA ASP A 132 -25.49 -5.22 10.56
C ASP A 132 -24.07 -4.63 10.54
N GLY A 133 -23.38 -4.67 11.68
CA GLY A 133 -21.98 -4.28 11.80
C GLY A 133 -21.05 -5.10 10.92
N MET A 134 -21.16 -6.43 10.97
CA MET A 134 -20.37 -7.35 10.16
C MET A 134 -20.56 -7.08 8.65
N ALA A 135 -21.80 -6.89 8.20
CA ALA A 135 -22.10 -6.64 6.79
C ALA A 135 -21.46 -5.35 6.26
N VAL A 136 -21.39 -4.30 7.10
CA VAL A 136 -20.74 -3.04 6.73
C VAL A 136 -19.21 -3.15 6.80
N LEU A 137 -18.69 -3.84 7.81
CA LEU A 137 -17.25 -3.94 8.06
C LEU A 137 -16.54 -4.94 7.14
N GLU A 138 -17.22 -5.98 6.67
CA GLU A 138 -16.64 -7.04 5.83
C GLU A 138 -15.82 -6.52 4.64
N PRO A 139 -16.33 -5.64 3.76
CA PRO A 139 -15.53 -5.10 2.66
C PRO A 139 -14.48 -4.07 3.09
N LEU A 140 -14.48 -3.63 4.36
CA LEU A 140 -13.65 -2.53 4.86
C LEU A 140 -12.48 -2.98 5.74
N LEU A 141 -12.56 -4.14 6.40
CA LEU A 141 -11.56 -4.50 7.41
C LEU A 141 -10.15 -4.68 6.85
N GLY A 142 -10.01 -5.43 5.76
CA GLY A 142 -8.69 -5.62 5.12
C GLY A 142 -8.10 -4.27 4.70
N ALA A 143 -8.97 -3.43 4.16
CA ALA A 143 -8.64 -2.11 3.68
C ALA A 143 -8.09 -1.15 4.74
N ILE A 144 -8.80 -1.09 5.86
CA ILE A 144 -8.45 -0.27 7.01
C ILE A 144 -7.11 -0.72 7.59
N VAL A 145 -6.91 -2.04 7.74
CA VAL A 145 -5.68 -2.59 8.33
C VAL A 145 -4.48 -2.36 7.43
N ASP A 146 -4.61 -2.53 6.11
CA ASP A 146 -3.53 -2.28 5.16
C ASP A 146 -3.12 -0.81 5.14
N THR A 147 -4.11 0.07 5.07
CA THR A 147 -3.87 1.52 5.14
C THR A 147 -3.22 1.92 6.47
N ALA A 148 -3.69 1.36 7.59
CA ALA A 148 -3.07 1.57 8.91
C ALA A 148 -1.64 1.03 8.99
N ALA A 149 -1.33 0.01 8.18
CA ALA A 149 0.01 -0.54 8.03
C ALA A 149 0.94 0.28 7.14
N GLY A 150 0.44 1.31 6.46
CA GLY A 150 1.17 2.07 5.45
C GLY A 150 1.23 1.37 4.10
N GLN A 151 0.46 0.29 3.92
CA GLN A 151 0.28 -0.38 2.65
C GLN A 151 -0.89 0.30 1.95
N ALA A 152 -0.62 1.15 0.97
CA ALA A 152 -1.67 1.81 0.22
C ALA A 152 -2.55 0.76 -0.49
N HIS A 153 -3.85 1.03 -0.60
CA HIS A 153 -4.73 0.27 -1.47
C HIS A 153 -4.23 0.33 -2.91
N GLU A 154 -3.61 -0.75 -3.37
CA GLU A 154 -3.62 -1.10 -4.77
C GLU A 154 -5.09 -1.27 -5.16
N GLY A 155 -5.57 -0.48 -6.13
CA GLY A 155 -6.88 -0.72 -6.72
C GLY A 155 -6.93 -2.17 -7.20
N HIS A 156 -8.07 -2.85 -7.01
CA HIS A 156 -8.22 -4.22 -7.48
C HIS A 156 -8.40 -4.21 -9.00
N ASP A 157 -7.31 -3.96 -9.72
CA ASP A 157 -7.31 -3.97 -11.17
C ASP A 157 -7.68 -5.38 -11.67
N PRO A 158 -8.43 -5.49 -12.78
CA PRO A 158 -8.74 -6.79 -13.36
C PRO A 158 -7.48 -7.60 -13.66
N ALA A 159 -7.57 -8.94 -13.56
CA ALA A 159 -6.41 -9.83 -13.76
C ALA A 159 -5.66 -9.61 -15.10
N TYR A 160 -6.37 -9.15 -16.15
CA TYR A 160 -5.75 -8.86 -17.45
C TYR A 160 -4.77 -7.66 -17.42
N VAL A 161 -4.90 -6.76 -16.44
CA VAL A 161 -3.97 -5.63 -16.24
C VAL A 161 -2.64 -6.19 -15.74
N LYS A 162 -2.68 -7.01 -14.68
CA LYS A 162 -1.48 -7.65 -14.10
C LYS A 162 -0.80 -8.61 -15.08
N ALA A 163 -1.56 -9.33 -15.90
CA ALA A 163 -1.01 -10.22 -16.93
C ALA A 163 -0.19 -9.49 -18.01
N GLN A 164 -0.32 -8.16 -18.13
CA GLN A 164 0.48 -7.34 -19.04
C GLN A 164 1.72 -6.77 -18.37
N ALA A 165 1.90 -6.89 -17.06
CA ALA A 165 3.10 -6.41 -16.36
C ALA A 165 4.32 -7.28 -16.67
N GLY A 166 5.51 -6.71 -16.46
CA GLY A 166 6.79 -7.34 -16.73
C GLY A 166 7.70 -6.48 -17.59
N ILE A 167 8.75 -7.10 -18.12
CA ILE A 167 9.77 -6.41 -18.89
C ILE A 167 9.36 -6.39 -20.35
N ILE A 168 9.41 -5.20 -20.94
CA ILE A 168 9.16 -4.97 -22.35
C ILE A 168 10.47 -5.10 -23.11
N ASP A 169 11.52 -4.41 -22.63
CA ASP A 169 12.90 -4.63 -23.09
C ASP A 169 13.92 -4.06 -22.10
N ALA A 170 15.15 -4.59 -22.18
CA ALA A 170 16.31 -4.12 -21.43
C ALA A 170 17.59 -4.41 -22.20
N PHE A 171 18.26 -3.36 -22.72
CA PHE A 171 19.44 -3.54 -23.58
C PHE A 171 20.39 -2.33 -23.61
N ILE A 172 21.53 -2.52 -24.25
CA ILE A 172 22.51 -1.48 -24.59
C ILE A 172 22.56 -1.35 -26.12
N THR A 173 22.68 -0.12 -26.62
CA THR A 173 22.72 0.20 -28.05
C THR A 173 23.82 1.21 -28.35
N ASP A 174 24.37 1.23 -29.56
CA ASP A 174 25.22 2.31 -30.07
C ASP A 174 24.45 3.30 -30.97
N HIS A 175 23.17 3.05 -31.19
CA HIS A 175 22.28 3.91 -31.97
C HIS A 175 21.52 4.93 -31.09
N PRO A 176 21.06 6.07 -31.66
CA PRO A 176 20.17 7.00 -30.96
C PRO A 176 18.93 6.32 -30.39
N ILE A 177 18.51 6.74 -29.20
CA ILE A 177 17.34 6.20 -28.51
C ILE A 177 16.07 6.92 -29.00
N ASP A 178 15.08 6.16 -29.46
CA ASP A 178 13.75 6.66 -29.79
C ASP A 178 12.80 6.52 -28.58
N ALA A 179 12.68 7.59 -27.79
CA ALA A 179 11.81 7.64 -26.63
C ALA A 179 10.32 7.50 -26.99
N GLY A 180 9.91 7.96 -28.18
CA GLY A 180 8.55 7.81 -28.67
C GLY A 180 8.22 6.33 -28.90
N LYS A 181 9.12 5.62 -29.56
CA LYS A 181 8.95 4.18 -29.82
C LYS A 181 8.96 3.35 -28.54
N ALA A 182 9.87 3.64 -27.61
CA ALA A 182 9.92 2.99 -26.30
C ALA A 182 8.61 3.19 -25.52
N ARG A 183 8.06 4.41 -25.56
CA ARG A 183 6.77 4.74 -24.96
C ARG A 183 5.63 3.94 -25.59
N GLU A 184 5.56 3.84 -26.91
CA GLU A 184 4.53 3.07 -27.62
C GLU A 184 4.54 1.59 -27.27
N LEU A 185 5.72 0.98 -27.13
CA LEU A 185 5.85 -0.44 -26.77
C LEU A 185 5.45 -0.70 -25.30
N THR A 186 5.75 0.27 -24.43
CA THR A 186 5.57 0.12 -22.99
C THR A 186 4.14 0.43 -22.56
N ALA A 187 3.52 1.45 -23.14
CA ALA A 187 2.14 1.80 -22.85
C ALA A 187 1.15 0.78 -23.43
N THR A 188 0.04 0.55 -22.73
CA THR A 188 -1.12 -0.17 -23.27
C THR A 188 -2.40 0.53 -22.84
N ARG A 189 -3.54 0.10 -23.38
CA ARG A 189 -4.87 0.61 -22.97
C ARG A 189 -5.19 0.37 -21.49
N ALA A 190 -4.47 -0.55 -20.84
CA ALA A 190 -4.63 -0.88 -19.43
C ALA A 190 -3.77 0.01 -18.51
N MET A 191 -2.83 0.79 -19.06
CA MET A 191 -1.90 1.60 -18.28
C MET A 191 -2.44 3.03 -18.16
N GLY A 192 -2.85 3.42 -16.97
CA GLY A 192 -3.35 4.76 -16.64
C GLY A 192 -2.23 5.78 -16.42
N ALA A 193 -0.99 5.34 -16.23
CA ALA A 193 0.18 6.18 -16.07
C ALA A 193 1.36 5.62 -16.88
N VAL A 194 2.11 6.54 -17.50
CA VAL A 194 3.38 6.26 -18.16
C VAL A 194 4.38 7.31 -17.70
N VAL A 195 5.47 6.87 -17.09
CA VAL A 195 6.56 7.71 -16.62
C VAL A 195 7.77 7.43 -17.51
N THR A 196 8.34 8.50 -18.05
CA THR A 196 9.57 8.45 -18.83
C THR A 196 10.65 9.21 -18.06
N PHE A 197 11.79 8.56 -17.88
CA PHE A 197 13.02 9.18 -17.37
C PHE A 197 14.05 9.22 -18.50
N ASP A 198 14.59 10.42 -18.76
CA ASP A 198 15.65 10.67 -19.73
C ASP A 198 16.92 11.15 -19.01
N GLY A 199 17.97 10.34 -19.08
CA GLY A 199 19.33 10.71 -18.75
C GLY A 199 19.96 11.48 -19.90
N VAL A 200 19.73 12.79 -19.94
CA VAL A 200 20.19 13.68 -21.02
C VAL A 200 21.60 14.21 -20.74
N VAL A 201 22.45 14.24 -21.78
CA VAL A 201 23.79 14.84 -21.72
C VAL A 201 23.67 16.35 -21.51
N ARG A 202 24.31 16.86 -20.46
CA ARG A 202 24.35 18.28 -20.10
C ARG A 202 25.69 18.90 -20.51
N ASP A 203 25.70 20.20 -20.72
CA ASP A 203 26.88 21.01 -21.08
C ASP A 203 27.87 21.27 -19.92
N HIS A 204 27.66 20.63 -18.76
CA HIS A 204 28.51 20.79 -17.59
C HIS A 204 28.52 19.56 -16.67
N ASP A 205 29.64 19.34 -15.99
CA ASP A 205 29.78 18.35 -14.92
C ASP A 205 30.79 18.83 -13.87
N GLY A 206 30.50 18.65 -12.57
CA GLY A 206 31.41 19.09 -11.50
C GLY A 206 31.76 20.59 -11.48
N GLY A 207 30.99 21.45 -12.17
CA GLY A 207 31.27 22.88 -12.33
C GLY A 207 32.12 23.24 -13.56
N GLU A 208 32.55 22.25 -14.34
CA GLU A 208 33.36 22.42 -15.55
C GLU A 208 32.48 22.30 -16.82
N PRO A 209 32.73 23.08 -17.88
CA PRO A 209 32.06 22.94 -19.17
C PRO A 209 32.45 21.65 -19.90
N VAL A 210 31.45 20.94 -20.43
CA VAL A 210 31.61 19.69 -21.19
C VAL A 210 31.19 19.92 -22.65
N ALA A 211 32.03 19.52 -23.59
CA ALA A 211 31.76 19.69 -25.03
C ALA A 211 31.00 18.48 -25.61
N ASP A 212 31.46 17.28 -25.28
CA ASP A 212 30.88 16.02 -25.72
C ASP A 212 31.24 14.91 -24.75
N LEU A 213 30.60 13.75 -24.95
CA LEU A 213 30.72 12.63 -24.05
C LEU A 213 30.70 11.31 -24.80
N THR A 214 31.56 10.38 -24.39
CA THR A 214 31.59 9.02 -24.90
C THR A 214 31.29 8.02 -23.79
N TYR A 215 30.29 7.17 -24.01
CA TYR A 215 29.99 6.05 -23.12
C TYR A 215 30.61 4.77 -23.64
N THR A 216 31.33 4.05 -22.78
CA THR A 216 31.83 2.69 -23.05
C THR A 216 31.18 1.72 -22.08
N ALA A 217 30.99 0.47 -22.50
CA ALA A 217 30.36 -0.54 -21.68
C ALA A 217 31.22 -1.79 -21.59
N HIS A 218 31.23 -2.43 -20.42
CA HIS A 218 31.86 -3.74 -20.28
C HIS A 218 31.14 -4.77 -21.18
N PRO A 219 31.83 -5.80 -21.70
CA PRO A 219 31.19 -6.83 -22.52
C PRO A 219 30.00 -7.55 -21.86
N ASN A 220 29.95 -7.59 -20.52
CA ASN A 220 28.82 -8.18 -19.78
C ASN A 220 27.69 -7.17 -19.46
N ALA A 221 27.85 -5.88 -19.75
CA ALA A 221 26.96 -4.83 -19.27
C ALA A 221 25.52 -5.04 -19.74
N ALA A 222 25.31 -5.53 -20.97
CA ALA A 222 23.97 -5.86 -21.47
C ALA A 222 23.28 -6.97 -20.66
N GLY A 223 24.05 -7.99 -20.23
CA GLY A 223 23.55 -9.05 -19.37
C GLY A 223 23.23 -8.55 -17.96
N VAL A 224 24.10 -7.70 -17.39
CA VAL A 224 23.88 -7.07 -16.08
C VAL A 224 22.65 -6.15 -16.12
N MET A 225 22.52 -5.32 -17.15
CA MET A 225 21.37 -4.45 -17.40
C MET A 225 20.07 -5.23 -17.36
N ARG A 226 20.00 -6.35 -18.10
CA ARG A 226 18.82 -7.21 -18.11
C ARG A 226 18.52 -7.78 -16.73
N ALA A 227 19.51 -8.33 -16.04
CA ALA A 227 19.34 -8.93 -14.72
C ALA A 227 18.86 -7.91 -13.66
N VAL A 228 19.39 -6.68 -13.70
CA VAL A 228 18.97 -5.58 -12.82
C VAL A 228 17.50 -5.23 -13.09
N VAL A 229 17.13 -5.02 -14.35
CA VAL A 229 15.75 -4.68 -14.72
C VAL A 229 14.79 -5.82 -14.38
N GLU A 230 15.19 -7.09 -14.55
CA GLU A 230 14.41 -8.27 -14.13
C GLU A 230 14.16 -8.30 -12.62
N ARG A 231 15.21 -8.03 -11.85
CA ARG A 231 15.09 -7.96 -10.39
C ARG A 231 14.15 -6.84 -9.96
N ILE A 232 14.27 -5.64 -10.54
CA ILE A 232 13.39 -4.51 -10.21
C ILE A 232 11.94 -4.81 -10.66
N ALA A 233 11.73 -5.36 -11.86
CA ALA A 233 10.40 -5.74 -12.33
C ALA A 233 9.70 -6.73 -11.38
N SER A 234 10.45 -7.67 -10.77
CA SER A 234 9.89 -8.60 -9.79
C SER A 234 9.43 -7.92 -8.49
N GLN A 235 10.00 -6.75 -8.16
CA GLN A 235 9.62 -5.93 -7.00
C GLN A 235 8.47 -4.97 -7.32
N HIS A 236 8.21 -4.73 -8.62
CA HIS A 236 7.13 -3.89 -9.13
C HIS A 236 6.18 -4.68 -10.05
N PRO A 237 5.48 -5.69 -9.52
CA PRO A 237 4.75 -6.70 -10.32
C PRO A 237 3.55 -6.16 -11.09
N ASN A 238 3.16 -4.89 -10.89
CA ASN A 238 2.06 -4.22 -11.58
C ASN A 238 2.55 -3.26 -12.68
N THR A 239 3.85 -3.31 -13.04
CA THR A 239 4.46 -2.36 -13.97
C THR A 239 5.01 -3.03 -15.23
N ARG A 240 4.98 -2.27 -16.32
CA ARG A 240 5.65 -2.56 -17.59
C ARG A 240 6.89 -1.72 -17.68
N ILE A 241 8.06 -2.34 -17.86
CA ILE A 241 9.34 -1.63 -17.80
C ILE A 241 10.10 -1.82 -19.12
N PHE A 242 10.55 -0.71 -19.70
CA PHE A 242 11.50 -0.65 -20.80
C PHE A 242 12.70 0.18 -20.36
N ALA A 243 13.92 -0.32 -20.61
CA ALA A 243 15.12 0.43 -20.27
C ALA A 243 16.21 0.23 -21.32
N VAL A 244 16.86 1.32 -21.74
CA VAL A 244 17.93 1.27 -22.74
C VAL A 244 19.02 2.28 -22.41
N HIS A 245 20.27 1.85 -22.51
CA HIS A 245 21.43 2.74 -22.41
C HIS A 245 22.17 2.81 -23.74
N ARG A 246 22.54 4.02 -24.15
CA ARG A 246 23.32 4.30 -25.36
C ARG A 246 24.81 4.35 -25.02
N THR A 247 25.62 3.71 -25.85
CA THR A 247 27.09 3.78 -25.86
C THR A 247 27.59 4.48 -27.11
N GLY A 248 28.88 4.81 -27.15
CA GLY A 248 29.50 5.58 -28.23
C GLY A 248 29.50 7.08 -27.93
N ALA A 249 29.72 7.89 -28.97
CA ALA A 249 29.78 9.34 -28.85
C ALA A 249 28.38 9.97 -28.80
N LEU A 250 28.18 10.87 -27.86
CA LEU A 250 26.95 11.63 -27.64
C LEU A 250 27.24 13.13 -27.61
N GLN A 251 26.28 13.91 -28.09
CA GLN A 251 26.31 15.37 -28.05
C GLN A 251 25.47 15.90 -26.88
N ILE A 252 25.68 17.17 -26.52
CA ILE A 252 24.81 17.86 -25.56
C ILE A 252 23.35 17.79 -26.03
N GLY A 253 22.45 17.39 -25.13
CA GLY A 253 21.04 17.19 -25.43
C GLY A 253 20.67 15.77 -25.88
N ASP A 254 21.64 14.89 -26.18
CA ASP A 254 21.34 13.49 -26.49
C ASP A 254 20.86 12.74 -25.23
N THR A 255 19.90 11.82 -25.40
CA THR A 255 19.54 10.84 -24.37
C THR A 255 20.59 9.73 -24.32
N ALA A 256 21.26 9.59 -23.18
CA ALA A 256 22.20 8.50 -22.90
C ALA A 256 21.52 7.29 -22.28
N PHE A 257 20.49 7.51 -21.48
CA PHE A 257 19.80 6.45 -20.75
C PHE A 257 18.31 6.77 -20.67
N LEU A 258 17.48 5.82 -21.07
CA LEU A 258 16.03 5.95 -21.06
C LEU A 258 15.43 4.85 -20.20
N VAL A 259 14.49 5.22 -19.34
CA VAL A 259 13.58 4.29 -18.68
C VAL A 259 12.15 4.71 -18.97
N VAL A 260 11.32 3.77 -19.39
CA VAL A 260 9.87 3.94 -19.47
C VAL A 260 9.22 2.92 -18.55
N ALA A 261 8.44 3.40 -17.58
CA ALA A 261 7.61 2.56 -16.72
C ALA A 261 6.14 2.92 -16.93
N ALA A 262 5.31 1.92 -17.22
CA ALA A 262 3.86 2.10 -17.35
C ALA A 262 3.12 1.22 -16.33
N ALA A 263 2.06 1.76 -15.74
CA ALA A 263 1.23 1.06 -14.77
C ALA A 263 -0.21 1.57 -14.82
N ALA A 264 -1.15 0.82 -14.26
CA ALA A 264 -2.52 1.31 -14.09
C ALA A 264 -2.59 2.51 -13.14
N HIS A 265 -1.74 2.53 -12.11
CA HIS A 265 -1.70 3.58 -11.11
C HIS A 265 -0.37 4.35 -11.16
N ARG A 266 -0.46 5.69 -11.01
CA ARG A 266 0.69 6.59 -11.09
C ARG A 266 1.80 6.27 -10.08
N HIS A 267 1.44 5.78 -8.89
CA HIS A 267 2.40 5.46 -7.84
C HIS A 267 3.37 4.38 -8.36
N ASP A 268 2.85 3.27 -8.84
CA ASP A 268 3.67 2.16 -9.32
C ASP A 268 4.61 2.58 -10.47
N ALA A 269 4.12 3.36 -11.42
CA ALA A 269 4.93 3.84 -12.54
C ALA A 269 6.09 4.76 -12.09
N PHE A 270 5.87 5.69 -11.16
CA PHE A 270 6.93 6.56 -10.66
C PHE A 270 8.01 5.79 -9.92
N TYR A 271 7.61 4.90 -9.01
CA TYR A 271 8.56 4.16 -8.17
C TYR A 271 9.36 3.15 -8.99
N ALA A 272 8.74 2.46 -9.96
CA ALA A 272 9.46 1.57 -10.85
C ALA A 272 10.47 2.32 -11.74
N ALA A 273 10.08 3.46 -12.33
CA ALA A 273 11.01 4.25 -13.16
C ALA A 273 12.24 4.71 -12.37
N MET A 274 12.02 5.21 -11.15
CA MET A 274 13.09 5.64 -10.26
C MET A 274 13.99 4.48 -9.84
N ALA A 275 13.40 3.36 -9.40
CA ALA A 275 14.16 2.19 -8.96
C ALA A 275 15.03 1.59 -10.06
N VAL A 276 14.54 1.55 -11.30
CA VAL A 276 15.35 1.12 -12.46
C VAL A 276 16.47 2.12 -12.72
N ALA A 277 16.18 3.42 -12.72
CA ALA A 277 17.18 4.44 -13.01
C ALA A 277 18.35 4.41 -12.01
N ASP A 278 18.03 4.30 -10.72
CA ASP A 278 19.01 4.23 -9.64
C ASP A 278 19.82 2.92 -9.71
N ALA A 279 19.16 1.78 -9.86
CA ALA A 279 19.83 0.47 -9.89
C ALA A 279 20.73 0.31 -11.11
N VAL A 280 20.30 0.76 -12.30
CA VAL A 280 21.13 0.70 -13.51
C VAL A 280 22.38 1.56 -13.35
N LYS A 281 22.23 2.77 -12.82
CA LYS A 281 23.36 3.67 -12.56
C LYS A 281 24.34 3.10 -11.54
N ALA A 282 23.85 2.35 -10.56
CA ALA A 282 24.68 1.79 -9.49
C ALA A 282 25.38 0.47 -9.89
N GLU A 283 24.76 -0.35 -10.73
CA GLU A 283 25.17 -1.75 -10.92
C GLU A 283 25.64 -2.09 -12.32
N VAL A 284 25.21 -1.35 -13.35
CA VAL A 284 25.56 -1.67 -14.74
C VAL A 284 26.92 -1.07 -15.09
N PRO A 285 27.93 -1.87 -15.48
CA PRO A 285 29.30 -1.41 -15.70
C PRO A 285 29.43 -0.65 -17.03
N ILE A 286 29.01 0.61 -17.01
CA ILE A 286 29.10 1.58 -18.11
C ILE A 286 29.91 2.77 -17.60
N TRP A 287 30.90 3.19 -18.38
CA TRP A 287 31.81 4.27 -18.04
C TRP A 287 31.59 5.47 -18.93
N LYS A 288 31.74 6.63 -18.32
CA LYS A 288 31.54 7.93 -18.95
C LYS A 288 32.90 8.60 -19.14
N GLU A 289 33.35 8.72 -20.37
CA GLU A 289 34.51 9.51 -20.77
C GLU A 289 34.01 10.87 -21.26
N GLN A 290 34.39 11.97 -20.61
CA GLN A 290 33.95 13.32 -20.99
C GLN A 290 35.13 14.18 -21.45
N HIS A 291 34.92 14.89 -22.56
CA HIS A 291 35.87 15.86 -23.09
C HIS A 291 35.49 17.26 -22.61
N LEU A 292 36.36 17.86 -21.80
CA LEU A 292 36.20 19.23 -21.31
C LEU A 292 36.50 20.22 -22.43
N SER A 293 35.88 21.41 -22.37
CA SER A 293 36.07 22.43 -23.41
C SER A 293 37.49 22.98 -23.53
N ASP A 294 38.38 22.70 -22.57
CA ASP A 294 39.79 23.06 -22.58
C ASP A 294 40.73 21.96 -23.14
N GLY A 295 40.17 20.85 -23.62
CA GLY A 295 40.90 19.75 -24.24
C GLY A 295 41.35 18.64 -23.28
N ARG A 296 41.02 18.71 -21.99
CA ARG A 296 41.26 17.61 -21.02
C ARG A 296 40.19 16.52 -21.12
N THR A 297 40.59 15.28 -20.85
CA THR A 297 39.67 14.13 -20.74
C THR A 297 39.51 13.72 -19.28
N GLN A 298 38.28 13.44 -18.85
CA GLN A 298 37.97 12.94 -17.52
C GLN A 298 37.12 11.66 -17.61
N TRP A 299 37.47 10.66 -16.80
CA TRP A 299 36.70 9.42 -16.67
C TRP A 299 35.85 9.46 -15.39
N VAL A 300 34.59 9.07 -15.50
CA VAL A 300 33.65 8.97 -14.38
C VAL A 300 33.10 7.55 -14.31
N GLY A 301 33.14 6.94 -13.11
CA GLY A 301 32.61 5.59 -12.83
C GLY A 301 33.64 4.45 -12.79
N ILE A 302 34.93 4.74 -12.60
CA ILE A 302 36.02 3.72 -12.56
C ILE A 302 36.40 3.29 -11.12
N GLU A 303 35.83 3.92 -10.08
CA GLU A 303 36.11 3.57 -8.67
C GLU A 303 35.41 2.28 -8.21
#